data_AF-A0A6G1KB26-F1
#
_entry.id   AF-A0A6G1KB26-F1
#
_cell.length_a   1.000
_cell.length_b   1.000
_cell.length_c   1.000
_cell.angle_alpha   90.00
_cell.angle_beta   90.00
_cell.angle_gamma   90.00
#
_symmetry.space_group_name_H-M   'P 1'
#
loop_
_entity.id
_entity.type
_entity.pdbx_description
1 polymer ?
#
loop_
_entity_poly.entity_id
_entity_poly.type
_entity_poly.pdbx_seq_one_letter_code
_entity_poly.pdbx_strand_id
1 'polypeptide(L)'
;MPRPPIRVRMNKIQFRPPRNRYIPQMPELKRVKKWTDGELEKRPDQIAKIQRTARLVAEHLALPDAPQNVQKLVKATWVKRPGEKITAERPYTLRDLRDPEGYYPEHGQLIFVFRNVQTNQILYSLSEVLDESHLRQIPFFAKHSAPPSLRRDVWVPHCVVSFPTPEQGHNAFRKLRELRKMHELCWDQTNPEWVRATTKTRMMKIMNQRANTSVDLAKVLSMQAEQGGWMVQNLEKREKEIREFLYGKEVAAVDKPVADPAAGETNSNKEVEADSKEAAKTAKKEKASKKREAQLAKGMWPAIEEMAELAETGELNRLAVSTRNLTWRLERIRPGKNDKLKQSLEKALLNNKNRTNRLLWARRRAFAFNKARDELEKQAFGTERRIAKAEEDRERHTIAARAARDSGDHEKKLEHWDIKARLRRDILNAQQKNPEPARIAKEKLATDDHFAAHHILPRHLLIPLPSPYVAEGVEIQWADMLDGEYAKDMWPVEVQHTTLPLTEQITQTTPMRPDEWEDAIEEDRQAVFEDWLKKYEARNEPGPKEIAEMERRRKIVEEKQKRKPKGLFQYLPVPKNLFSRARAMV
;
A
#
# COMPACT_ATOMS: atom_id res chain seq x y z
N MET A 1 -38.46 4.56 37.30
CA MET A 1 -38.44 6.03 37.14
C MET A 1 -37.11 6.44 36.53
N PRO A 2 -37.08 7.16 35.40
CA PRO A 2 -35.83 7.64 34.80
C PRO A 2 -35.27 8.80 35.65
N ARG A 3 -33.96 8.76 35.92
CA ARG A 3 -33.27 9.83 36.66
C ARG A 3 -33.13 11.09 35.79
N PRO A 4 -33.32 12.29 36.36
CA PRO A 4 -33.16 13.53 35.60
C PRO A 4 -31.69 13.78 35.21
N PRO A 5 -31.43 14.45 34.08
CA PRO A 5 -30.08 14.73 33.60
C PRO A 5 -29.37 15.75 34.50
N ILE A 6 -28.14 15.42 34.88
CA ILE A 6 -27.24 16.27 35.66
C ILE A 6 -26.74 17.41 34.76
N ARG A 7 -27.12 18.66 35.07
CA ARG A 7 -26.55 19.86 34.45
C ARG A 7 -25.16 20.12 35.01
N VAL A 8 -24.13 19.74 34.26
CA VAL A 8 -22.74 20.12 34.54
C VAL A 8 -22.52 21.56 34.09
N ARG A 9 -22.25 22.47 35.04
CA ARG A 9 -21.78 23.84 34.73
C ARG A 9 -20.33 23.75 34.27
N MET A 10 -20.08 23.97 32.97
CA MET A 10 -18.72 24.16 32.47
C MET A 10 -18.24 25.57 32.81
N ASN A 11 -17.23 25.66 33.67
CA ASN A 11 -16.49 26.91 33.87
C ASN A 11 -15.74 27.25 32.58
N LYS A 12 -15.99 28.45 32.03
CA LYS A 12 -15.26 28.99 30.87
C LYS A 12 -13.81 29.26 31.27
N ILE A 13 -12.93 28.30 31.02
CA ILE A 13 -11.48 28.52 31.04
C ILE A 13 -11.12 29.34 29.80
N GLN A 14 -10.77 30.61 29.99
CA GLN A 14 -10.25 31.45 28.91
C GLN A 14 -8.82 31.03 28.59
N PHE A 15 -8.63 30.28 27.50
CA PHE A 15 -7.30 30.01 26.96
C PHE A 15 -6.74 31.26 26.31
N ARG A 16 -5.57 31.72 26.77
CA ARG A 16 -4.79 32.73 26.06
C ARG A 16 -4.26 32.08 24.77
N PRO A 17 -4.51 32.64 23.58
CA PRO A 17 -3.92 32.13 22.35
C PRO A 17 -2.39 32.19 22.43
N PRO A 18 -1.66 31.26 21.78
CA PRO A 18 -0.21 31.34 21.68
C PRO A 18 0.20 32.67 21.05
N ARG A 19 1.21 33.33 21.62
CA ARG A 19 1.80 34.53 21.04
C ARG A 19 2.39 34.12 19.68
N ASN A 20 1.83 34.64 18.59
CA ASN A 20 2.46 34.53 17.27
C ASN A 20 3.90 35.05 17.41
N ARG A 21 4.88 34.22 17.02
CA ARG A 21 6.26 34.71 16.87
C ARG A 21 6.23 35.74 15.75
N TYR A 22 6.51 36.99 16.10
CA TYR A 22 6.65 38.06 15.12
C TYR A 22 7.95 37.82 14.38
N ILE A 23 7.86 37.42 13.10
CA ILE A 23 9.03 37.35 12.23
C ILE A 23 9.46 38.79 11.98
N PRO A 24 10.66 39.22 12.44
CA PRO A 24 11.12 40.58 12.18
C PRO A 24 11.24 40.79 10.68
N GLN A 25 10.51 41.76 10.13
CA GLN A 25 10.64 42.12 8.72
C GLN A 25 11.92 42.94 8.52
N MET A 26 12.66 42.62 7.47
CA MET A 26 13.80 43.44 7.03
C MET A 26 13.32 44.89 6.79
N PRO A 27 14.04 45.90 7.28
CA PRO A 27 13.65 47.29 7.08
C PRO A 27 13.64 47.65 5.60
N GLU A 28 12.51 48.16 5.10
CA GLU A 28 12.42 48.65 3.73
C GLU A 28 13.26 49.94 3.57
N LEU A 29 14.33 49.86 2.80
CA LEU A 29 15.06 51.06 2.38
C LEU A 29 14.26 51.77 1.29
N LYS A 30 13.72 52.95 1.62
CA LYS A 30 13.10 53.84 0.63
C LYS A 30 14.14 54.23 -0.41
N ARG A 31 13.82 54.12 -1.71
CA ARG A 31 14.63 54.65 -2.81
C ARG A 31 14.88 56.15 -2.55
N VAL A 32 16.10 56.49 -2.13
CA VAL A 32 16.51 57.90 -2.03
C VAL A 32 16.96 58.31 -3.42
N LYS A 33 16.41 59.43 -3.92
CA LYS A 33 16.39 59.79 -5.34
C LYS A 33 17.74 60.17 -5.98
N LYS A 34 18.86 59.96 -5.30
CA LYS A 34 20.25 60.14 -5.79
C LYS A 34 21.16 59.72 -4.64
N TRP A 35 21.78 58.56 -4.74
CA TRP A 35 22.97 58.26 -3.96
C TRP A 35 24.16 58.65 -4.81
N THR A 36 25.09 59.42 -4.24
CA THR A 36 26.41 59.56 -4.83
C THR A 36 27.28 58.40 -4.37
N ASP A 37 28.08 57.82 -5.27
CA ASP A 37 29.02 56.74 -4.92
C ASP A 37 29.84 57.17 -3.70
N GLY A 38 29.70 56.45 -2.57
CA GLY A 38 30.35 56.75 -1.29
C GLY A 38 29.46 57.28 -0.15
N GLU A 39 28.15 57.49 -0.34
CA GLU A 39 27.25 57.90 0.77
C GLU A 39 26.90 56.76 1.74
N LEU A 40 27.06 55.50 1.32
CA LEU A 40 26.82 54.32 2.18
C LEU A 40 27.86 54.22 3.29
N GLU A 41 29.12 54.52 2.97
CA GLU A 41 30.23 54.57 3.94
C GLU A 41 30.04 55.67 4.99
N LYS A 42 29.27 56.73 4.67
CA LYS A 42 29.02 57.86 5.58
C LYS A 42 27.90 57.61 6.59
N ARG A 43 27.22 56.46 6.56
CA ARG A 43 26.11 56.13 7.49
C ARG A 43 26.30 54.76 8.16
N PRO A 44 27.34 54.59 8.99
CA PRO A 44 27.60 53.32 9.69
C PRO A 44 26.41 52.87 10.53
N ASP A 45 25.61 53.79 11.08
CA ASP A 45 24.44 53.49 11.89
C ASP A 45 23.34 52.73 11.13
N GLN A 46 23.17 53.03 9.83
CA GLN A 46 22.17 52.35 9.00
C GLN A 46 22.63 50.94 8.65
N ILE A 47 23.91 50.77 8.32
CA ILE A 47 24.53 49.46 8.07
C ILE A 47 24.44 48.59 9.33
N ALA A 48 24.79 49.14 10.50
CA ALA A 48 24.68 48.44 11.77
C ALA A 48 23.23 48.03 12.09
N LYS A 49 22.24 48.87 11.76
CA LYS A 49 20.81 48.53 11.93
C LYS A 49 20.37 47.40 11.00
N ILE A 50 20.85 47.39 9.76
CA ILE A 50 20.59 46.32 8.78
C ILE A 50 21.26 45.02 9.23
N GLN A 51 22.52 45.07 9.66
CA GLN A 51 23.24 43.90 10.18
C GLN A 51 22.56 43.33 11.44
N ARG A 52 22.07 44.17 12.35
CA ARG A 52 21.28 43.72 13.52
C ARG A 52 19.95 43.08 13.13
N THR A 53 19.26 43.62 12.12
CA THR A 53 17.99 43.03 11.65
C THR A 53 18.22 41.76 10.85
N ALA A 54 19.27 41.70 10.03
CA ALA A 54 19.74 40.48 9.37
C ALA A 54 20.11 39.40 10.39
N ARG A 55 20.80 39.76 11.49
CA ARG A 55 21.08 38.87 12.61
C ARG A 55 19.81 38.32 13.25
N LEU A 56 18.82 39.17 13.54
CA LEU A 56 17.54 38.73 14.12
C LEU A 56 16.73 37.84 13.15
N VAL A 57 16.82 38.09 11.85
CA VAL A 57 16.16 37.27 10.82
C VAL A 57 16.89 35.94 10.67
N ALA A 58 18.22 35.94 10.60
CA ALA A 58 19.05 34.75 10.54
C ALA A 58 18.90 33.91 11.81
N GLU A 59 18.93 34.49 13.02
CA GLU A 59 18.63 33.79 14.27
C GLU A 59 17.21 33.18 14.24
N HIS A 60 16.23 33.84 13.61
CA HIS A 60 14.87 33.31 13.47
C HIS A 60 14.73 32.21 12.41
N LEU A 61 15.61 32.18 11.39
CA LEU A 61 15.65 31.17 10.31
C LEU A 61 16.54 29.97 10.65
N ALA A 62 17.65 30.21 11.34
CA ALA A 62 18.65 29.24 11.79
C ALA A 62 18.25 28.57 13.10
N LEU A 63 17.30 29.14 13.86
CA LEU A 63 16.49 28.34 14.77
C LEU A 63 15.85 27.27 13.88
N PRO A 64 16.22 25.98 14.00
CA PRO A 64 15.68 24.93 13.18
C PRO A 64 14.18 25.08 13.28
N ASP A 65 13.52 25.13 12.13
CA ASP A 65 12.10 24.82 12.01
C ASP A 65 11.96 23.38 12.48
N ALA A 66 12.07 23.18 13.79
CA ALA A 66 12.62 21.94 14.26
C ALA A 66 11.64 20.83 13.88
N PRO A 67 12.10 19.79 13.15
CA PRO A 67 11.45 18.50 13.21
C PRO A 67 11.69 17.86 14.59
N GLN A 68 11.72 18.64 15.69
CA GLN A 68 11.63 18.13 17.07
C GLN A 68 10.28 17.46 17.37
N ASN A 69 9.43 17.27 16.36
CA ASN A 69 8.06 16.87 16.52
C ASN A 69 7.73 15.51 15.92
N VAL A 70 8.71 14.61 15.77
CA VAL A 70 8.35 13.18 15.85
C VAL A 70 7.77 12.87 17.24
N GLN A 71 7.98 13.73 18.25
CA GLN A 71 7.25 13.70 19.53
C GLN A 71 5.79 14.21 19.47
N LYS A 72 5.25 14.65 18.31
CA LYS A 72 3.81 14.99 18.16
C LYS A 72 2.94 13.75 17.97
N LEU A 73 3.20 12.69 18.74
CA LEU A 73 2.44 11.42 18.70
C LEU A 73 1.20 11.42 19.60
N VAL A 74 0.78 12.57 20.13
CA VAL A 74 -0.52 12.70 20.81
C VAL A 74 -1.33 13.73 20.05
N LYS A 75 -2.55 13.39 19.63
CA LYS A 75 -3.48 14.31 18.96
C LYS A 75 -3.49 15.61 19.75
N ALA A 76 -2.82 16.64 19.22
CA ALA A 76 -3.11 17.98 19.68
C ALA A 76 -4.61 18.14 19.43
N THR A 77 -5.38 18.47 20.45
CA THR A 77 -6.74 18.95 20.24
C THR A 77 -6.60 20.25 19.46
N TRP A 78 -6.55 20.15 18.13
CA TRP A 78 -6.54 21.29 17.22
C TRP A 78 -7.88 21.97 17.39
N VAL A 79 -7.95 22.94 18.30
CA VAL A 79 -9.13 23.75 18.54
C VAL A 79 -9.38 24.53 17.25
N LYS A 80 -10.36 24.07 16.46
CA LYS A 80 -10.82 24.75 15.24
C LYS A 80 -11.22 26.17 15.61
N ARG A 81 -10.67 27.17 14.93
CA ARG A 81 -11.37 28.44 14.78
C ARG A 81 -12.50 28.21 13.78
N PRO A 82 -13.75 28.63 14.06
CA PRO A 82 -14.82 28.58 13.07
C PRO A 82 -14.45 29.47 11.89
N GLY A 83 -14.24 28.89 10.71
CA GLY A 83 -14.06 29.61 9.44
C GLY A 83 -12.71 29.42 8.72
N GLU A 84 -11.70 28.84 9.35
CA GLU A 84 -10.36 28.71 8.75
C GLU A 84 -10.19 27.33 8.07
N LYS A 85 -10.06 27.32 6.74
CA LYS A 85 -9.69 26.10 5.98
C LYS A 85 -8.21 25.85 6.20
N ILE A 86 -7.88 24.92 7.08
CA ILE A 86 -6.50 24.59 7.38
C ILE A 86 -5.92 23.82 6.18
N THR A 87 -4.97 24.41 5.46
CA THR A 87 -3.94 23.66 4.72
C THR A 87 -2.94 23.17 5.76
N ALA A 88 -3.33 22.17 6.56
CA ALA A 88 -2.44 21.60 7.56
C ALA A 88 -1.43 20.74 6.81
N GLU A 89 -0.20 21.24 6.71
CA GLU A 89 0.94 20.36 6.44
C GLU A 89 0.88 19.24 7.49
N ARG A 90 0.65 18.01 7.04
CA ARG A 90 0.67 16.85 7.92
C ARG A 90 2.06 16.82 8.55
N PRO A 91 2.17 16.75 9.89
CA PRO A 91 3.49 16.54 10.47
C PRO A 91 4.07 15.26 9.86
N TYR A 92 5.34 15.28 9.44
CA TYR A 92 6.03 14.07 8.98
C TYR A 92 5.83 12.98 10.02
N THR A 93 5.07 11.97 9.63
CA THR A 93 4.71 10.83 10.46
C THR A 93 5.76 9.72 10.28
N LEU A 94 5.99 8.86 11.28
CA LEU A 94 6.78 7.62 11.16
C LEU A 94 6.37 6.80 9.93
N ARG A 95 5.08 6.89 9.56
CA ARG A 95 4.55 6.31 8.34
C ARG A 95 5.13 6.91 7.06
N ASP A 96 5.34 8.22 7.00
CA ASP A 96 5.89 8.91 5.83
C ASP A 96 7.39 8.61 5.65
N LEU A 97 8.09 8.27 6.74
CA LEU A 97 9.49 7.83 6.68
C LEU A 97 9.65 6.44 6.07
N ARG A 98 8.64 5.58 6.24
CA ARG A 98 8.71 4.19 5.80
C ARG A 98 8.40 4.02 4.31
N ASP A 99 7.39 4.73 3.82
CA ASP A 99 6.93 4.61 2.43
C ASP A 99 6.98 5.98 1.72
N PRO A 100 8.17 6.43 1.27
CA PRO A 100 8.31 7.72 0.58
C PRO A 100 7.54 7.77 -0.74
N GLU A 101 7.23 6.60 -1.33
CA GLU A 101 6.45 6.46 -2.56
C GLU A 101 4.95 6.75 -2.37
N GLY A 102 4.48 6.91 -1.12
CA GLY A 102 3.09 7.25 -0.82
C GLY A 102 2.12 6.09 -0.90
N TYR A 103 2.60 4.84 -0.85
CA TYR A 103 1.73 3.68 -0.66
C TYR A 103 1.25 3.70 0.80
N TYR A 104 0.01 4.14 1.03
CA TYR A 104 -0.54 4.19 2.38
C TYR A 104 -0.81 2.77 2.89
N PRO A 105 -0.08 2.24 3.88
CA PRO A 105 -0.33 0.89 4.38
C PRO A 105 -1.75 0.76 4.91
N GLU A 106 -2.43 -0.33 4.60
CA GLU A 106 -3.80 -0.54 5.05
C GLU A 106 -3.89 -0.59 6.58
N HIS A 107 -5.05 -0.23 7.13
CA HIS A 107 -5.25 -0.29 8.58
C HIS A 107 -5.05 -1.73 9.06
N GLY A 108 -4.18 -1.92 10.05
CA GLY A 108 -3.83 -3.26 10.55
C GLY A 108 -2.51 -3.82 9.99
N GLN A 109 -1.95 -3.30 8.90
CA GLN A 109 -0.61 -3.72 8.45
C GLN A 109 0.49 -3.26 9.41
N LEU A 110 0.31 -2.12 10.07
CA LEU A 110 1.25 -1.59 11.05
C LEU A 110 0.67 -1.66 12.47
N ILE A 111 1.49 -2.12 13.41
CA ILE A 111 1.23 -2.04 14.85
C ILE A 111 2.33 -1.18 15.48
N PHE A 112 1.92 -0.13 16.16
CA PHE A 112 2.78 0.74 16.93
C PHE A 112 2.76 0.33 18.40
N VAL A 113 3.93 0.13 18.98
CA VAL A 113 4.10 -0.23 20.38
C VAL A 113 4.77 0.93 21.09
N PHE A 114 4.16 1.44 22.15
CA PHE A 114 4.68 2.56 22.95
C PHE A 114 5.06 2.07 24.33
N ARG A 115 6.18 2.58 24.86
CA ARG A 115 6.65 2.33 26.22
C ARG A 115 6.60 3.60 27.05
N ASN A 116 6.16 3.47 28.30
CA ASN A 116 6.34 4.49 29.32
C ASN A 116 7.79 4.45 29.83
N VAL A 117 8.55 5.52 29.65
CA VAL A 117 9.98 5.58 30.02
C VAL A 117 10.21 5.35 31.52
N GLN A 118 9.25 5.73 32.37
CA GLN A 118 9.40 5.65 33.83
C GLN A 118 8.96 4.28 34.38
N THR A 119 7.81 3.78 33.92
CA THR A 119 7.18 2.57 34.49
C THR A 119 7.40 1.31 33.66
N ASN A 120 7.94 1.43 32.43
CA ASN A 120 8.04 0.35 31.45
C ASN A 120 6.71 -0.34 31.12
N GLN A 121 5.60 0.35 31.34
CA GLN A 121 4.29 -0.06 30.84
C GLN A 121 4.25 0.09 29.33
N ILE A 122 3.55 -0.82 28.67
CA ILE A 122 3.44 -0.84 27.21
C ILE A 122 2.03 -0.42 26.79
N LEU A 123 1.86 0.14 25.60
CA LEU A 123 0.57 0.40 24.96
C LEU A 123 0.66 -0.01 23.50
N TYR A 124 -0.37 -0.70 23.01
CA TYR A 124 -0.48 -1.07 21.60
C TYR A 124 -1.41 -0.12 20.87
N SER A 125 -1.06 0.28 19.65
CA SER A 125 -1.94 1.05 18.78
C SER A 125 -1.83 0.59 17.33
N LEU A 126 -2.93 0.69 16.59
CA LEU A 126 -2.96 0.54 15.13
C LEU A 126 -2.77 1.89 14.42
N SER A 127 -2.73 2.98 15.20
CA SER A 127 -2.42 4.31 14.72
C SER A 127 -1.09 4.75 15.30
N GLU A 128 -0.37 5.54 14.52
CA GLU A 128 0.88 6.11 14.97
C GLU A 128 0.70 7.09 16.13
N VAL A 129 -0.44 7.77 16.17
CA VAL A 129 -0.76 8.73 17.23
C VAL A 129 -1.50 8.03 18.37
N LEU A 130 -1.01 8.19 19.59
CA LEU A 130 -1.61 7.68 20.81
C LEU A 130 -2.76 8.58 21.27
N ASP A 131 -3.97 8.00 21.33
CA ASP A 131 -5.19 8.60 21.89
C ASP A 131 -5.44 8.19 23.35
N GLU A 132 -6.15 9.01 24.12
CA GLU A 132 -6.53 8.73 25.52
C GLU A 132 -7.33 7.42 25.69
N SER A 133 -8.01 6.96 24.64
CA SER A 133 -8.71 5.68 24.63
C SER A 133 -7.76 4.48 24.83
N HIS A 134 -6.48 4.61 24.45
CA HIS A 134 -5.48 3.57 24.63
C HIS A 134 -5.12 3.37 26.11
N LEU A 135 -5.29 4.38 26.98
CA LEU A 135 -5.07 4.21 28.42
C LEU A 135 -6.01 3.17 29.05
N ARG A 136 -7.14 2.86 28.41
CA ARG A 136 -8.05 1.78 28.84
C ARG A 136 -7.42 0.39 28.74
N GLN A 137 -6.29 0.24 28.04
CA GLN A 137 -5.54 -1.01 28.00
C GLN A 137 -4.80 -1.28 29.31
N ILE A 138 -4.54 -0.25 30.13
CA ILE A 138 -3.85 -0.39 31.41
C ILE A 138 -4.91 -0.64 32.49
N PRO A 139 -4.96 -1.84 33.10
CA PRO A 139 -5.84 -2.09 34.22
C PRO A 139 -5.39 -1.30 35.45
N PHE A 140 -6.36 -0.90 36.27
CA PHE A 140 -6.09 -0.23 37.53
C PHE A 140 -5.77 -1.27 38.62
N PHE A 141 -4.53 -1.28 39.09
CA PHE A 141 -4.09 -2.18 40.17
C PHE A 141 -4.03 -1.49 41.53
N ALA A 142 -3.58 -0.25 41.53
CA ALA A 142 -3.33 0.55 42.73
C ALA A 142 -3.24 2.04 42.40
N LYS A 143 -3.12 2.87 43.44
CA LYS A 143 -2.85 4.31 43.27
C LYS A 143 -1.58 4.50 42.45
N HIS A 144 -1.62 5.41 41.47
CA HIS A 144 -0.55 5.70 40.52
C HIS A 144 -0.24 4.59 39.50
N SER A 145 -1.05 3.54 39.42
CA SER A 145 -0.83 2.47 38.44
C SER A 145 -1.25 2.79 37.02
N ALA A 146 -2.35 3.55 36.88
CA ALA A 146 -2.79 4.10 35.62
C ALA A 146 -2.55 5.61 35.64
N PRO A 147 -1.80 6.18 34.68
CA PRO A 147 -1.65 7.62 34.57
C PRO A 147 -3.01 8.26 34.22
N PRO A 148 -3.34 9.44 34.78
CA PRO A 148 -4.63 10.09 34.55
C PRO A 148 -4.78 10.65 33.13
N SER A 149 -3.68 11.01 32.48
CA SER A 149 -3.65 11.54 31.12
C SER A 149 -2.39 11.10 30.37
N LEU A 150 -2.46 11.10 29.03
CA LEU A 150 -1.30 10.83 28.19
C LEU A 150 -0.40 12.05 28.13
N ARG A 151 0.85 11.87 28.55
CA ARG A 151 1.91 12.88 28.49
C ARG A 151 2.93 12.51 27.42
N ARG A 152 3.27 13.45 26.54
CA ARG A 152 4.11 13.20 25.34
C ARG A 152 5.55 12.83 25.66
N ASP A 153 6.09 13.44 26.72
CA ASP A 153 7.44 13.23 27.24
C ASP A 153 7.64 11.84 27.85
N VAL A 154 6.55 11.21 28.32
CA VAL A 154 6.63 9.95 29.07
C VAL A 154 6.47 8.73 28.17
N TRP A 155 5.73 8.86 27.07
CA TRP A 155 5.44 7.76 26.16
C TRP A 155 6.32 7.86 24.92
N VAL A 156 7.22 6.91 24.76
CA VAL A 156 8.13 6.81 23.62
C VAL A 156 7.76 5.60 22.76
N PRO A 157 7.98 5.63 21.44
CA PRO A 157 7.87 4.44 20.62
C PRO A 157 8.89 3.39 21.08
N HIS A 158 8.44 2.15 21.20
CA HIS A 158 9.24 1.00 21.60
C HIS A 158 9.63 0.14 20.40
N CYS A 159 8.64 -0.22 19.58
CA CYS A 159 8.86 -0.83 18.29
C CYS A 159 7.66 -0.59 17.36
N VAL A 160 7.89 -0.77 16.07
CA VAL A 160 6.85 -0.80 15.03
C VAL A 160 6.93 -2.16 14.36
N VAL A 161 5.78 -2.82 14.26
CA VAL A 161 5.67 -4.13 13.62
C VAL A 161 4.90 -3.97 12.32
N SER A 162 5.48 -4.44 11.23
CA SER A 162 4.87 -4.49 9.92
C SER A 162 4.49 -5.90 9.54
N PHE A 163 3.28 -6.05 9.01
CA PHE A 163 2.74 -7.29 8.50
C PHE A 163 2.52 -7.21 6.99
N PRO A 164 2.68 -8.33 6.26
CA PRO A 164 2.39 -8.37 4.83
C PRO A 164 0.89 -8.17 4.55
N THR A 165 0.02 -8.67 5.44
CA THR A 165 -1.43 -8.57 5.30
C THR A 165 -2.08 -7.84 6.49
N PRO A 166 -3.11 -7.00 6.25
CA PRO A 166 -3.80 -6.25 7.32
C PRO A 166 -4.55 -7.17 8.28
N GLU A 167 -5.13 -8.27 7.78
CA GLU A 167 -5.87 -9.23 8.60
C GLU A 167 -4.97 -9.93 9.63
N GLN A 168 -3.75 -10.27 9.23
CA GLN A 168 -2.74 -10.86 10.10
C GLN A 168 -2.36 -9.88 11.22
N GLY A 169 -2.09 -8.61 10.91
CA GLY A 169 -1.77 -7.63 11.94
C GLY A 169 -2.96 -7.31 12.87
N HIS A 170 -4.20 -7.29 12.36
CA HIS A 170 -5.40 -7.19 13.21
C HIS A 170 -5.57 -8.40 14.15
N ASN A 171 -5.23 -9.60 13.70
CA ASN A 171 -5.23 -10.79 14.55
C ASN A 171 -4.12 -10.69 15.62
N ALA A 172 -2.91 -10.31 15.22
CA ALA A 172 -1.77 -10.13 16.12
C ALA A 172 -2.08 -9.09 17.21
N PHE A 173 -2.61 -7.93 16.83
CA PHE A 173 -3.00 -6.86 17.75
C PHE A 173 -4.00 -7.31 18.81
N ARG A 174 -4.97 -8.16 18.44
CA ARG A 174 -5.93 -8.74 19.41
C ARG A 174 -5.22 -9.66 20.39
N LYS A 175 -4.40 -10.60 19.88
CA LYS A 175 -3.67 -11.57 20.71
C LYS A 175 -2.68 -10.87 21.66
N LEU A 176 -1.94 -9.86 21.20
CA LEU A 176 -1.02 -9.08 22.04
C LEU A 176 -1.73 -8.40 23.22
N ARG A 177 -2.93 -7.84 22.98
CA ARG A 177 -3.73 -7.23 24.04
C ARG A 177 -4.28 -8.26 25.02
N GLU A 178 -4.63 -9.44 24.55
CA GLU A 178 -5.06 -10.56 25.39
C GLU A 178 -3.92 -11.08 26.27
N LEU A 179 -2.74 -11.36 25.68
CA LEU A 179 -1.55 -11.80 26.40
C LEU A 179 -1.10 -10.80 27.45
N ARG A 180 -1.03 -9.52 27.09
CA ARG A 180 -0.73 -8.47 28.05
C ARG A 180 -1.70 -8.48 29.23
N LYS A 181 -3.01 -8.54 28.96
CA LYS A 181 -4.04 -8.58 30.00
C LYS A 181 -3.86 -9.81 30.90
N MET A 182 -3.44 -10.94 30.34
CA MET A 182 -3.12 -12.15 31.09
C MET A 182 -1.89 -11.97 31.98
N HIS A 183 -0.79 -11.41 31.48
CA HIS A 183 0.42 -11.11 32.29
C HIS A 183 0.12 -10.16 33.44
N GLU A 184 -0.82 -9.24 33.21
CA GLU A 184 -1.24 -8.22 34.16
C GLU A 184 -2.22 -8.76 35.23
N LEU A 185 -3.14 -9.66 34.87
CA LEU A 185 -4.18 -10.17 35.79
C LEU A 185 -3.83 -11.52 36.44
N CYS A 186 -3.08 -12.38 35.74
CA CYS A 186 -2.75 -13.74 36.14
C CYS A 186 -1.25 -13.90 36.44
N TRP A 187 -0.62 -12.85 36.98
CA TRP A 187 0.80 -12.83 37.35
C TRP A 187 1.15 -13.83 38.46
N ASP A 188 0.16 -14.23 39.26
CA ASP A 188 0.30 -15.21 40.34
C ASP A 188 0.61 -16.62 39.82
N GLN A 189 0.08 -16.97 38.64
CA GLN A 189 0.32 -18.27 38.00
C GLN A 189 1.66 -18.32 37.27
N THR A 190 2.06 -17.23 36.62
CA THR A 190 3.32 -17.15 35.87
C THR A 190 4.53 -16.92 36.77
N ASN A 191 4.38 -16.11 37.83
CA ASN A 191 5.46 -15.71 38.72
C ASN A 191 5.01 -15.85 40.19
N PRO A 192 4.86 -17.09 40.70
CA PRO A 192 4.37 -17.33 42.06
C PRO A 192 5.27 -16.73 43.14
N GLU A 193 6.54 -16.46 42.84
CA GLU A 193 7.47 -15.81 43.76
C GLU A 193 7.10 -14.35 44.07
N TRP A 194 6.32 -13.69 43.20
CA TRP A 194 5.85 -12.32 43.43
C TRP A 194 4.79 -12.24 44.53
N VAL A 195 4.14 -13.36 44.87
CA VAL A 195 3.17 -13.46 45.97
C VAL A 195 3.84 -13.15 47.31
N ARG A 196 5.14 -13.41 47.45
CA ARG A 196 5.91 -13.09 48.68
C ARG A 196 6.46 -11.66 48.69
N ALA A 197 6.47 -10.97 47.55
CA ALA A 197 6.96 -9.59 47.46
C ALA A 197 5.98 -8.61 48.10
N THR A 198 6.51 -7.48 48.61
CA THR A 198 5.70 -6.38 49.12
C THR A 198 4.81 -5.82 48.01
N THR A 199 3.64 -5.26 48.37
CA THR A 199 2.67 -4.72 47.40
C THR A 199 3.30 -3.71 46.43
N LYS A 200 4.21 -2.86 46.92
CA LYS A 200 4.91 -1.86 46.10
C LYS A 200 5.87 -2.50 45.10
N THR A 201 6.71 -3.43 45.54
CA THR A 201 7.67 -4.12 44.66
C THR A 201 6.94 -4.99 43.64
N ARG A 202 5.90 -5.69 44.08
CA ARG A 202 5.02 -6.48 43.21
C ARG A 202 4.37 -5.61 42.14
N MET A 203 3.81 -4.47 42.53
CA MET A 203 3.22 -3.51 41.60
C MET A 203 4.23 -3.02 40.55
N MET A 204 5.47 -2.68 40.96
CA MET A 204 6.52 -2.27 40.01
C MET A 204 6.90 -3.39 39.04
N LYS A 205 6.96 -4.64 39.51
CA LYS A 205 7.23 -5.80 38.65
C LYS A 205 6.10 -6.03 37.65
N ILE A 206 4.83 -5.97 38.08
CA ILE A 206 3.66 -6.11 37.20
C ILE A 206 3.60 -4.96 36.17
N MET A 207 4.04 -3.76 36.51
CA MET A 207 4.07 -2.65 35.55
C MET A 207 5.10 -2.80 34.45
N ASN A 208 6.21 -3.47 34.75
CA ASN A 208 7.31 -3.63 33.82
C ASN A 208 6.98 -4.72 32.80
N GLN A 209 6.35 -4.32 31.69
CA GLN A 209 5.93 -5.20 30.62
C GLN A 209 6.89 -5.18 29.41
N ARG A 210 8.08 -4.58 29.57
CA ARG A 210 9.09 -4.42 28.50
C ARG A 210 9.52 -5.77 27.93
N ALA A 211 10.08 -6.64 28.77
CA ALA A 211 10.55 -7.96 28.34
C ALA A 211 9.39 -8.87 27.89
N ASN A 212 8.27 -8.86 28.63
CA ASN A 212 7.09 -9.66 28.30
C ASN A 212 6.55 -9.32 26.91
N THR A 213 6.61 -8.05 26.49
CA THR A 213 6.11 -7.63 25.17
C THR A 213 6.89 -8.25 24.01
N SER A 214 8.23 -8.32 24.11
CA SER A 214 9.08 -9.00 23.11
C SER A 214 8.77 -10.50 23.04
N VAL A 215 8.60 -11.14 24.20
CA VAL A 215 8.21 -12.56 24.29
C VAL A 215 6.82 -12.80 23.71
N ASP A 216 5.86 -11.93 24.01
CA ASP A 216 4.49 -11.99 23.48
C ASP A 216 4.47 -11.82 21.97
N LEU A 217 5.25 -10.89 21.43
CA LEU A 217 5.41 -10.71 19.98
C LEU A 217 5.94 -11.98 19.33
N ALA A 218 7.03 -12.55 19.84
CA ALA A 218 7.60 -13.79 19.34
C ALA A 218 6.60 -14.95 19.38
N LYS A 219 5.86 -15.07 20.50
CA LYS A 219 4.84 -16.10 20.67
C LYS A 219 3.65 -15.92 19.72
N VAL A 220 3.17 -14.69 19.53
CA VAL A 220 2.06 -14.39 18.62
C VAL A 220 2.45 -14.71 17.18
N LEU A 221 3.66 -14.36 16.76
CA LEU A 221 4.16 -14.67 15.41
C LEU A 221 4.31 -16.18 15.21
N SER A 222 4.81 -16.90 16.20
CA SER A 222 4.86 -18.37 16.17
C SER A 222 3.47 -19.00 16.01
N MET A 223 2.48 -18.54 16.79
CA MET A 223 1.09 -18.99 16.68
C MET A 223 0.49 -18.66 15.30
N GLN A 224 0.90 -17.54 14.69
CA GLN A 224 0.44 -17.17 13.35
C GLN A 224 1.09 -18.03 12.26
N ALA A 225 2.36 -18.39 12.40
CA ALA A 225 3.03 -19.31 11.47
C ALA A 225 2.35 -20.69 11.47
N GLU A 226 2.05 -21.24 12.66
CA GLU A 226 1.30 -22.49 12.82
C GLU A 226 -0.10 -22.39 12.19
N GLN A 227 -0.82 -21.30 12.47
CA GLN A 227 -2.14 -21.03 11.89
C GLN A 227 -2.06 -20.88 10.36
N GLY A 228 -0.99 -20.26 9.85
CA GLY A 228 -0.69 -20.11 8.44
C GLY A 228 -0.57 -21.45 7.74
N GLY A 229 0.18 -22.39 8.31
CA GLY A 229 0.30 -23.76 7.79
C GLY A 229 -1.05 -24.46 7.66
N TRP A 230 -1.92 -24.33 8.67
CA TRP A 230 -3.29 -24.86 8.59
C TRP A 230 -4.13 -24.17 7.51
N MET A 231 -3.99 -22.84 7.35
CA MET A 231 -4.70 -22.08 6.31
C MET A 231 -4.26 -22.47 4.90
N VAL A 232 -2.96 -22.70 4.68
CA VAL A 232 -2.42 -23.20 3.40
C VAL A 232 -3.00 -24.57 3.07
N GLN A 233 -2.97 -25.52 4.01
CA GLN A 233 -3.58 -26.85 3.80
C GLN A 233 -5.08 -26.76 3.49
N ASN A 234 -5.79 -25.83 4.15
CA ASN A 234 -7.22 -25.65 3.92
C ASN A 234 -7.52 -24.98 2.56
N LEU A 235 -6.65 -24.08 2.10
CA LEU A 235 -6.68 -23.51 0.76
C LEU A 235 -6.44 -24.60 -0.30
N GLU A 236 -5.37 -25.38 -0.16
CA GLU A 236 -5.06 -26.50 -1.07
C GLU A 236 -6.19 -27.53 -1.12
N LYS A 237 -6.74 -27.90 0.05
CA LYS A 237 -7.89 -28.80 0.14
C LYS A 237 -9.09 -28.21 -0.60
N ARG A 238 -9.33 -26.91 -0.47
CA ARG A 238 -10.45 -26.25 -1.13
C ARG A 238 -10.25 -26.13 -2.64
N GLU A 239 -9.04 -25.84 -3.09
CA GLU A 239 -8.68 -25.87 -4.52
C GLU A 239 -8.87 -27.27 -5.10
N LYS A 240 -8.48 -28.31 -4.34
CA LYS A 240 -8.74 -29.69 -4.70
C LYS A 240 -10.24 -30.00 -4.76
N GLU A 241 -11.03 -29.55 -3.78
CA GLU A 241 -12.49 -29.69 -3.80
C GLU A 241 -13.13 -28.98 -5.01
N ILE A 242 -12.64 -27.79 -5.37
CA ILE A 242 -13.06 -27.05 -6.56
C ILE A 242 -12.72 -27.85 -7.83
N ARG A 243 -11.48 -28.35 -7.93
CA ARG A 243 -11.02 -29.14 -9.08
C ARG A 243 -11.80 -30.45 -9.20
N GLU A 244 -11.97 -31.19 -8.11
CA GLU A 244 -12.75 -32.42 -8.06
C GLU A 244 -14.23 -32.18 -8.41
N PHE A 245 -14.79 -31.04 -7.99
CA PHE A 245 -16.17 -30.70 -8.35
C PHE A 245 -16.33 -30.37 -9.84
N LEU A 246 -15.40 -29.63 -10.42
CA LEU A 246 -15.46 -29.23 -11.83
C LEU A 246 -15.15 -30.40 -12.76
N TYR A 247 -14.02 -31.06 -12.58
CA TYR A 247 -13.48 -32.06 -13.51
C TYR A 247 -13.77 -33.49 -13.10
N GLY A 248 -14.29 -33.67 -11.90
CA GLY A 248 -14.45 -34.98 -11.30
C GLY A 248 -13.21 -35.35 -10.50
N LYS A 249 -13.35 -36.40 -9.70
CA LYS A 249 -12.21 -37.00 -9.05
C LYS A 249 -11.36 -37.61 -10.15
N GLU A 250 -10.21 -37.01 -10.45
CA GLU A 250 -9.18 -37.67 -11.24
C GLU A 250 -9.02 -39.03 -10.60
N VAL A 251 -9.43 -40.07 -11.33
CA VAL A 251 -9.16 -41.44 -10.93
C VAL A 251 -7.66 -41.52 -11.10
N ALA A 252 -6.94 -41.14 -10.03
CA ALA A 252 -5.52 -41.29 -9.97
C ALA A 252 -5.32 -42.73 -10.39
N ALA A 253 -4.77 -42.92 -11.59
CA ALA A 253 -4.37 -44.20 -12.13
C ALA A 253 -3.15 -44.64 -11.32
N VAL A 254 -3.36 -44.76 -10.01
CA VAL A 254 -2.51 -45.40 -9.06
C VAL A 254 -2.76 -46.85 -9.36
N ASP A 255 -1.74 -47.49 -9.92
CA ASP A 255 -1.47 -48.91 -9.84
C ASP A 255 -1.76 -49.39 -8.42
N LYS A 256 -3.03 -49.66 -8.12
CA LYS A 256 -3.37 -50.46 -6.96
C LYS A 256 -2.86 -51.85 -7.33
N PRO A 257 -1.81 -52.37 -6.65
CA PRO A 257 -1.45 -53.76 -6.84
C PRO A 257 -2.71 -54.56 -6.56
N VAL A 258 -3.02 -55.47 -7.48
CA VAL A 258 -4.14 -56.40 -7.41
C VAL A 258 -3.94 -57.22 -6.13
N ALA A 259 -4.52 -56.76 -5.02
CA ALA A 259 -4.60 -57.53 -3.81
C ALA A 259 -5.73 -58.54 -4.02
N ASP A 260 -5.33 -59.79 -4.23
CA ASP A 260 -6.23 -60.93 -4.39
C ASP A 260 -7.22 -60.99 -3.22
N PRO A 261 -8.53 -61.05 -3.49
CA PRO A 261 -9.54 -61.19 -2.44
C PRO A 261 -9.51 -62.63 -1.91
N ALA A 262 -8.80 -62.84 -0.80
CA ALA A 262 -8.91 -64.05 -0.01
C ALA A 262 -10.30 -64.14 0.64
N ALA A 263 -10.96 -65.27 0.37
CA ALA A 263 -12.31 -65.61 0.78
C ALA A 263 -12.47 -65.69 2.30
N GLY A 264 -13.59 -65.15 2.80
CA GLY A 264 -14.02 -65.26 4.19
C GLY A 264 -15.54 -65.08 4.26
N GLU A 265 -16.27 -66.12 3.87
CA GLU A 265 -17.71 -66.25 4.12
C GLU A 265 -17.94 -66.58 5.60
N THR A 266 -18.66 -65.74 6.33
CA THR A 266 -19.41 -66.21 7.50
C THR A 266 -20.83 -65.71 7.50
N ASN A 267 -21.69 -66.72 7.59
CA ASN A 267 -23.13 -66.79 7.64
C ASN A 267 -23.65 -66.31 9.00
N SER A 268 -24.72 -65.49 9.02
CA SER A 268 -25.73 -65.54 10.08
C SER A 268 -26.97 -64.75 9.68
N ASN A 269 -27.99 -65.48 9.22
CA ASN A 269 -29.37 -65.04 9.08
C ASN A 269 -30.14 -65.49 10.32
N LYS A 270 -30.79 -64.56 11.04
CA LYS A 270 -32.20 -64.64 11.52
C LYS A 270 -32.47 -63.63 12.62
N GLU A 271 -33.22 -62.58 12.29
CA GLU A 271 -34.37 -62.06 13.03
C GLU A 271 -35.06 -61.02 12.13
N VAL A 272 -36.26 -61.35 11.65
CA VAL A 272 -37.07 -60.62 10.66
C VAL A 272 -38.46 -60.52 11.30
N GLU A 273 -39.04 -59.35 11.52
CA GLU A 273 -39.94 -58.75 10.52
C GLU A 273 -40.25 -57.24 10.72
N ALA A 274 -39.66 -56.54 11.70
CA ALA A 274 -39.93 -55.11 11.92
C ALA A 274 -38.97 -54.14 11.19
N ASP A 275 -37.80 -54.61 10.74
CA ASP A 275 -36.72 -53.76 10.18
C ASP A 275 -36.78 -53.53 8.65
N SER A 276 -37.76 -54.11 7.95
CA SER A 276 -37.83 -54.07 6.48
C SER A 276 -38.04 -52.67 5.90
N LYS A 277 -38.72 -51.77 6.62
CA LYS A 277 -38.96 -50.39 6.18
C LYS A 277 -37.74 -49.48 6.41
N GLU A 278 -36.94 -49.72 7.45
CA GLU A 278 -35.69 -48.99 7.66
C GLU A 278 -34.61 -49.45 6.70
N ALA A 279 -34.48 -50.76 6.47
CA ALA A 279 -33.59 -51.32 5.45
C ALA A 279 -33.89 -50.79 4.03
N ALA A 280 -35.16 -50.62 3.68
CA ALA A 280 -35.54 -50.03 2.38
C ALA A 280 -35.20 -48.53 2.29
N LYS A 281 -35.27 -47.79 3.40
CA LYS A 281 -34.87 -46.37 3.45
C LYS A 281 -33.35 -46.21 3.39
N THR A 282 -32.59 -47.03 4.11
CA THR A 282 -31.12 -47.02 4.07
C THR A 282 -30.61 -47.42 2.69
N ALA A 283 -31.16 -48.48 2.07
CA ALA A 283 -30.79 -48.88 0.71
C ALA A 283 -31.12 -47.81 -0.36
N LYS A 284 -32.23 -47.07 -0.22
CA LYS A 284 -32.54 -45.92 -1.09
C LYS A 284 -31.55 -44.77 -0.89
N LYS A 285 -31.15 -44.50 0.36
CA LYS A 285 -30.17 -43.46 0.71
C LYS A 285 -28.79 -43.82 0.16
N GLU A 286 -28.39 -45.09 0.24
CA GLU A 286 -27.12 -45.61 -0.28
C GLU A 286 -27.08 -45.64 -1.81
N LYS A 287 -28.17 -46.05 -2.48
CA LYS A 287 -28.26 -45.94 -3.95
C LYS A 287 -28.20 -44.47 -4.40
N ALA A 288 -28.82 -43.56 -3.65
CA ALA A 288 -28.74 -42.13 -3.93
C ALA A 288 -27.34 -41.54 -3.66
N SER A 289 -26.63 -42.00 -2.62
CA SER A 289 -25.24 -41.59 -2.36
C SER A 289 -24.30 -42.12 -3.44
N LYS A 290 -24.38 -43.41 -3.79
CA LYS A 290 -23.60 -44.01 -4.90
C LYS A 290 -23.85 -43.31 -6.23
N LYS A 291 -25.11 -42.96 -6.53
CA LYS A 291 -25.43 -42.19 -7.75
C LYS A 291 -24.85 -40.77 -7.71
N ARG A 292 -24.87 -40.10 -6.55
CA ARG A 292 -24.24 -38.79 -6.36
C ARG A 292 -22.73 -38.87 -6.48
N GLU A 293 -22.10 -39.89 -5.91
CA GLU A 293 -20.67 -40.17 -6.03
C GLU A 293 -20.29 -40.46 -7.47
N ALA A 294 -21.06 -41.25 -8.22
CA ALA A 294 -20.82 -41.48 -9.64
C ALA A 294 -21.01 -40.21 -10.49
N GLN A 295 -21.93 -39.32 -10.11
CA GLN A 295 -22.09 -38.01 -10.76
C GLN A 295 -20.93 -37.08 -10.44
N LEU A 296 -20.47 -37.05 -9.18
CA LEU A 296 -19.29 -36.30 -8.76
C LEU A 296 -18.02 -36.85 -9.41
N ALA A 297 -17.92 -38.17 -9.60
CA ALA A 297 -16.78 -38.81 -10.26
C ALA A 297 -16.62 -38.37 -11.72
N LYS A 298 -17.73 -38.08 -12.41
CA LYS A 298 -17.69 -37.53 -13.78
C LYS A 298 -17.36 -36.04 -13.83
N GLY A 299 -17.42 -35.32 -12.71
CA GLY A 299 -17.32 -33.87 -12.69
C GLY A 299 -18.57 -33.17 -13.22
N MET A 300 -18.76 -31.93 -12.80
CA MET A 300 -19.86 -31.10 -13.31
C MET A 300 -19.62 -30.63 -14.74
N TRP A 301 -18.37 -30.40 -15.13
CA TRP A 301 -18.04 -29.86 -16.44
C TRP A 301 -18.28 -30.87 -17.58
N PRO A 302 -17.78 -32.12 -17.52
CA PRO A 302 -18.10 -33.11 -18.55
C PRO A 302 -19.60 -33.39 -18.67
N ALA A 303 -20.35 -33.32 -17.56
CA ALA A 303 -21.80 -33.44 -17.58
C ALA A 303 -22.49 -32.25 -18.29
N ILE A 304 -21.94 -31.04 -18.19
CA ILE A 304 -22.44 -29.85 -18.89
C ILE A 304 -22.14 -29.95 -20.39
N GLU A 305 -20.95 -30.42 -20.76
CA GLU A 305 -20.58 -30.66 -22.16
C GLU A 305 -21.48 -31.72 -22.79
N GLU A 306 -21.68 -32.88 -22.15
CA GLU A 306 -22.58 -33.93 -22.61
C GLU A 306 -24.03 -33.39 -22.81
N MET A 307 -24.52 -32.57 -21.87
CA MET A 307 -25.82 -31.92 -22.01
C MET A 307 -25.87 -30.87 -23.13
N ALA A 308 -24.77 -30.16 -23.39
CA ALA A 308 -24.68 -29.19 -24.47
C ALA A 308 -24.68 -29.90 -25.84
N GLU A 309 -23.95 -31.00 -25.98
CA GLU A 309 -23.96 -31.85 -27.18
C GLU A 309 -25.34 -32.45 -27.44
N LEU A 310 -26.02 -32.96 -26.40
CA LEU A 310 -27.42 -33.41 -26.52
C LEU A 310 -28.35 -32.29 -27.00
N ALA A 311 -28.10 -31.06 -26.57
CA ALA A 311 -28.87 -29.91 -27.02
C ALA A 311 -28.65 -29.62 -28.52
N GLU A 312 -27.43 -29.83 -29.03
CA GLU A 312 -27.04 -29.61 -30.43
C GLU A 312 -27.48 -30.74 -31.36
N THR A 313 -27.44 -31.99 -30.91
CA THR A 313 -27.89 -33.19 -31.66
C THR A 313 -29.42 -33.26 -31.90
N GLY A 314 -30.17 -32.26 -31.44
CA GLY A 314 -31.59 -32.11 -31.72
C GLY A 314 -32.53 -32.64 -30.64
N GLU A 315 -32.05 -32.99 -29.44
CA GLU A 315 -32.94 -33.33 -28.31
C GLU A 315 -33.89 -32.18 -27.96
N LEU A 316 -33.44 -30.94 -28.06
CA LEU A 316 -34.28 -29.76 -27.85
C LEU A 316 -35.50 -29.75 -28.77
N ASN A 317 -35.32 -30.12 -30.04
CA ASN A 317 -36.40 -30.20 -31.01
C ASN A 317 -37.37 -31.33 -30.66
N ARG A 318 -36.85 -32.51 -30.27
CA ARG A 318 -37.67 -33.64 -29.79
C ARG A 318 -38.51 -33.28 -28.57
N LEU A 319 -37.91 -32.61 -27.58
CA LEU A 319 -38.61 -32.15 -26.37
C LEU A 319 -39.63 -31.05 -26.67
N ALA A 320 -39.34 -30.15 -27.61
CA ALA A 320 -40.29 -29.13 -28.04
C ALA A 320 -41.55 -29.77 -28.68
N VAL A 321 -41.37 -30.75 -29.57
CA VAL A 321 -42.48 -31.51 -30.17
C VAL A 321 -43.25 -32.29 -29.09
N SER A 322 -42.55 -32.96 -28.18
CA SER A 322 -43.18 -33.68 -27.07
C SER A 322 -44.00 -32.75 -26.17
N THR A 323 -43.47 -31.57 -25.85
CA THR A 323 -44.17 -30.56 -25.03
C THR A 323 -45.44 -30.06 -25.73
N ARG A 324 -45.39 -29.78 -27.04
CA ARG A 324 -46.57 -29.41 -27.85
C ARG A 324 -47.62 -30.54 -27.88
N ASN A 325 -47.18 -31.78 -28.00
CA ASN A 325 -48.09 -32.93 -27.97
C ASN A 325 -48.76 -33.11 -26.60
N LEU A 326 -48.02 -32.89 -25.50
CA LEU A 326 -48.56 -32.96 -24.14
C LEU A 326 -49.54 -31.81 -23.86
N THR A 327 -49.23 -30.57 -24.29
CA THR A 327 -50.14 -29.43 -24.13
C THR A 327 -51.45 -29.68 -24.88
N TRP A 328 -51.37 -30.16 -26.12
CA TRP A 328 -52.54 -30.49 -26.91
C TRP A 328 -53.40 -31.61 -26.29
N ARG A 329 -52.77 -32.63 -25.67
CA ARG A 329 -53.49 -33.66 -24.92
C ARG A 329 -54.17 -33.10 -23.68
N LEU A 330 -53.51 -32.20 -22.97
CA LEU A 330 -54.04 -31.54 -21.78
C LEU A 330 -55.30 -30.72 -22.13
N GLU A 331 -55.26 -29.96 -23.22
CA GLU A 331 -56.36 -29.13 -23.72
C GLU A 331 -57.61 -29.95 -24.10
N ARG A 332 -57.43 -31.22 -24.48
CA ARG A 332 -58.53 -32.12 -24.87
C ARG A 332 -59.20 -32.86 -23.71
N ILE A 333 -58.62 -32.84 -22.51
CA ILE A 333 -59.23 -33.50 -21.36
C ILE A 333 -60.47 -32.71 -20.93
N ARG A 334 -61.64 -33.35 -20.98
CA ARG A 334 -62.88 -32.73 -20.49
C ARG A 334 -62.78 -32.44 -18.99
N PRO A 335 -63.19 -31.24 -18.53
CA PRO A 335 -63.19 -30.93 -17.11
C PRO A 335 -64.05 -31.94 -16.33
N GLY A 336 -63.53 -32.45 -15.21
CA GLY A 336 -64.24 -33.37 -14.31
C GLY A 336 -64.15 -34.87 -14.64
N LYS A 337 -63.55 -35.27 -15.78
CA LYS A 337 -63.26 -36.68 -16.09
C LYS A 337 -61.76 -36.88 -16.22
N ASN A 338 -61.14 -37.54 -15.23
CA ASN A 338 -59.72 -37.95 -15.15
C ASN A 338 -58.72 -36.96 -14.55
N ASP A 339 -58.98 -36.45 -13.34
CA ASP A 339 -58.04 -35.57 -12.61
C ASP A 339 -56.64 -36.19 -12.44
N LYS A 340 -56.57 -37.51 -12.21
CA LYS A 340 -55.30 -38.25 -12.13
C LYS A 340 -54.49 -38.17 -13.43
N LEU A 341 -55.16 -38.27 -14.58
CA LEU A 341 -54.50 -38.18 -15.89
C LEU A 341 -54.02 -36.76 -16.15
N LYS A 342 -54.82 -35.75 -15.80
CA LYS A 342 -54.43 -34.34 -15.90
C LYS A 342 -53.17 -34.05 -15.08
N GLN A 343 -53.14 -34.46 -13.81
CA GLN A 343 -51.96 -34.32 -12.94
C GLN A 343 -50.73 -35.03 -13.51
N SER A 344 -50.90 -36.22 -14.09
CA SER A 344 -49.81 -36.96 -14.74
C SER A 344 -49.24 -36.22 -15.95
N LEU A 345 -50.11 -35.67 -16.81
CA LEU A 345 -49.69 -34.88 -17.99
C LEU A 345 -49.02 -33.57 -17.58
N GLU A 346 -49.54 -32.86 -16.59
CA GLU A 346 -48.91 -31.64 -16.04
C GLU A 346 -47.53 -31.93 -15.50
N LYS A 347 -47.36 -33.03 -14.76
CA LYS A 347 -46.07 -33.49 -14.26
C LYS A 347 -45.10 -33.84 -15.40
N ALA A 348 -45.57 -34.54 -16.44
CA ALA A 348 -44.77 -34.87 -17.61
C ALA A 348 -44.32 -33.60 -18.38
N LEU A 349 -45.23 -32.64 -18.54
CA LEU A 349 -44.95 -31.35 -19.17
C LEU A 349 -43.94 -30.55 -18.35
N LEU A 350 -44.08 -30.48 -17.03
CA LEU A 350 -43.12 -29.83 -16.14
C LEU A 350 -41.74 -30.50 -16.22
N ASN A 351 -41.69 -31.83 -16.27
CA ASN A 351 -40.44 -32.58 -16.45
C ASN A 351 -39.77 -32.25 -17.79
N ASN A 352 -40.54 -32.21 -18.90
CA ASN A 352 -40.01 -31.83 -20.21
C ASN A 352 -39.50 -30.38 -20.21
N LYS A 353 -40.25 -29.43 -19.64
CA LYS A 353 -39.80 -28.03 -19.49
C LYS A 353 -38.52 -27.93 -18.68
N ASN A 354 -38.42 -28.64 -17.56
CA ASN A 354 -37.22 -28.66 -16.73
C ASN A 354 -36.02 -29.25 -17.48
N ARG A 355 -36.22 -30.32 -18.25
CA ARG A 355 -35.16 -30.90 -19.10
C ARG A 355 -34.72 -29.92 -20.19
N THR A 356 -35.64 -29.29 -20.91
CA THR A 356 -35.34 -28.25 -21.90
C THR A 356 -34.55 -27.09 -21.29
N ASN A 357 -34.97 -26.61 -20.12
CA ASN A 357 -34.28 -25.53 -19.41
C ASN A 357 -32.86 -25.94 -18.99
N ARG A 358 -32.65 -27.18 -18.56
CA ARG A 358 -31.31 -27.71 -18.24
C ARG A 358 -30.41 -27.78 -19.47
N LEU A 359 -30.90 -28.29 -20.59
CA LEU A 359 -30.15 -28.34 -21.86
C LEU A 359 -29.79 -26.94 -22.37
N LEU A 360 -30.74 -25.99 -22.33
CA LEU A 360 -30.49 -24.60 -22.71
C LEU A 360 -29.53 -23.88 -21.75
N TRP A 361 -29.56 -24.23 -20.47
CA TRP A 361 -28.60 -23.71 -19.49
C TRP A 361 -27.20 -24.29 -19.76
N ALA A 362 -27.08 -25.60 -19.98
CA ALA A 362 -25.83 -26.28 -20.28
C ALA A 362 -25.18 -25.73 -21.56
N ARG A 363 -25.95 -25.61 -22.65
CA ARG A 363 -25.50 -24.99 -23.91
C ARG A 363 -24.97 -23.56 -23.70
N ARG A 364 -25.67 -22.74 -22.92
CA ARG A 364 -25.23 -21.36 -22.61
C ARG A 364 -23.93 -21.35 -21.80
N ARG A 365 -23.77 -22.29 -20.87
CA ARG A 365 -22.56 -22.40 -20.04
C ARG A 365 -21.37 -22.93 -20.83
N ALA A 366 -21.54 -23.97 -21.64
CA ALA A 366 -20.54 -24.46 -22.59
C ALA A 366 -20.04 -23.34 -23.51
N PHE A 367 -20.95 -22.60 -24.13
CA PHE A 367 -20.59 -21.45 -24.97
C PHE A 367 -19.82 -20.37 -24.21
N ALA A 368 -20.29 -19.98 -23.02
CA ALA A 368 -19.62 -18.96 -22.21
C ALA A 368 -18.21 -19.37 -21.78
N PHE A 369 -18.02 -20.65 -21.44
CA PHE A 369 -16.72 -21.21 -21.08
C PHE A 369 -15.76 -21.24 -22.26
N ASN A 370 -16.19 -21.79 -23.41
CA ASN A 370 -15.36 -21.82 -24.61
C ASN A 370 -14.97 -20.40 -25.04
N LYS A 371 -15.91 -19.46 -24.98
CA LYS A 371 -15.63 -18.05 -25.24
C LYS A 371 -14.61 -17.46 -24.26
N ALA A 372 -14.74 -17.74 -22.95
CA ALA A 372 -13.80 -17.26 -21.94
C ALA A 372 -12.40 -17.84 -22.15
N ARG A 373 -12.31 -19.11 -22.51
CA ARG A 373 -11.07 -19.81 -22.85
C ARG A 373 -10.43 -19.21 -24.11
N ASP A 374 -11.20 -18.97 -25.17
CA ASP A 374 -10.72 -18.31 -26.39
C ASP A 374 -10.19 -16.88 -26.11
N GLU A 375 -10.85 -16.15 -25.21
CA GLU A 375 -10.42 -14.82 -24.78
C GLU A 375 -9.10 -14.89 -24.00
N LEU A 376 -8.94 -15.85 -23.08
CA LEU A 376 -7.70 -16.09 -22.35
C LEU A 376 -6.58 -16.55 -23.29
N GLU A 377 -6.84 -17.45 -24.24
CA GLU A 377 -5.86 -17.89 -25.24
C GLU A 377 -5.42 -16.71 -26.12
N LYS A 378 -6.34 -15.82 -26.51
CA LYS A 378 -5.98 -14.59 -27.25
C LYS A 378 -5.16 -13.63 -26.41
N GLN A 379 -5.36 -13.54 -25.10
CA GLN A 379 -4.55 -12.70 -24.20
C GLN A 379 -3.18 -13.32 -23.93
N ALA A 380 -3.14 -14.62 -23.66
CA ALA A 380 -1.95 -15.41 -23.35
C ALA A 380 -0.99 -15.49 -24.54
N PHE A 381 -1.53 -15.78 -25.73
CA PHE A 381 -0.74 -16.03 -26.94
C PHE A 381 -0.88 -14.94 -28.00
N GLY A 382 -1.65 -13.87 -27.75
CA GLY A 382 -1.88 -12.82 -28.75
C GLY A 382 -0.60 -12.05 -29.09
N THR A 383 0.23 -11.77 -28.09
CA THR A 383 1.56 -11.15 -28.28
C THR A 383 2.52 -12.11 -28.96
N GLU A 384 2.56 -13.37 -28.52
CA GLU A 384 3.43 -14.40 -29.10
C GLU A 384 3.07 -14.72 -30.56
N ARG A 385 1.79 -14.83 -30.90
CA ARG A 385 1.33 -14.99 -32.29
C ARG A 385 1.68 -13.77 -33.15
N ARG A 386 1.64 -12.56 -32.60
CA ARG A 386 2.08 -11.34 -33.31
C ARG A 386 3.59 -11.33 -33.53
N ILE A 387 4.36 -11.73 -32.53
CA ILE A 387 5.83 -11.85 -32.61
C ILE A 387 6.19 -12.92 -33.64
N ALA A 388 5.63 -14.13 -33.54
CA ALA A 388 5.88 -15.22 -34.47
C ALA A 388 5.52 -14.85 -35.92
N LYS A 389 4.38 -14.17 -36.13
CA LYS A 389 4.02 -13.66 -37.46
C LYS A 389 4.99 -12.60 -37.98
N ALA A 390 5.40 -11.66 -37.12
CA ALA A 390 6.39 -10.64 -37.49
C ALA A 390 7.77 -11.24 -37.79
N GLU A 391 8.13 -12.33 -37.11
CA GLU A 391 9.35 -13.10 -37.38
C GLU A 391 9.26 -13.86 -38.71
N GLU A 392 8.14 -14.51 -39.01
CA GLU A 392 7.90 -15.16 -40.30
C GLU A 392 7.95 -14.14 -41.46
N ASP A 393 7.28 -12.99 -41.31
CA ASP A 393 7.32 -11.91 -42.31
C ASP A 393 8.75 -11.35 -42.46
N ARG A 394 9.49 -11.23 -41.35
CA ARG A 394 10.90 -10.82 -41.38
C ARG A 394 11.75 -11.82 -42.17
N GLU A 395 11.55 -13.11 -41.97
CA GLU A 395 12.24 -14.17 -42.72
C GLU A 395 11.90 -14.12 -44.21
N ARG A 396 10.62 -14.00 -44.57
CA ARG A 396 10.17 -13.82 -45.96
C ARG A 396 10.86 -12.63 -46.62
N HIS A 397 10.94 -11.50 -45.94
CA HIS A 397 11.65 -10.32 -46.44
C HIS A 397 13.17 -10.52 -46.49
N THR A 398 13.76 -11.35 -45.64
CA THR A 398 15.19 -11.69 -45.77
C THR A 398 15.48 -12.54 -47.00
N ILE A 399 14.59 -13.48 -47.35
CA ILE A 399 14.71 -14.29 -48.55
C ILE A 399 14.50 -13.41 -49.79
N ALA A 400 13.47 -12.55 -49.79
CA ALA A 400 13.21 -11.62 -50.88
C ALA A 400 14.34 -10.61 -51.09
N ALA A 401 14.95 -10.07 -50.01
CA ALA A 401 16.11 -9.20 -50.10
C ALA A 401 17.34 -9.90 -50.69
N ARG A 402 17.50 -11.21 -50.48
CA ARG A 402 18.55 -12.01 -51.13
C ARG A 402 18.26 -12.16 -52.62
N ALA A 403 17.04 -12.54 -53.00
CA ALA A 403 16.64 -12.64 -54.40
C ALA A 403 16.79 -11.32 -55.17
N ALA A 404 16.42 -10.17 -54.57
CA ALA A 404 16.60 -8.85 -55.17
C ALA A 404 18.08 -8.44 -55.32
N ARG A 405 18.95 -8.93 -54.43
CA ARG A 405 20.40 -8.75 -54.57
C ARG A 405 20.92 -9.49 -55.80
N ASP A 406 20.42 -10.70 -56.04
CA ASP A 406 20.84 -11.54 -57.16
C ASP A 406 20.30 -10.99 -58.50
N SER A 407 19.15 -10.30 -58.51
CA SER A 407 18.59 -9.66 -59.70
C SER A 407 19.20 -8.29 -60.06
N GLY A 408 20.00 -7.69 -59.17
CA GLY A 408 20.57 -6.35 -59.37
C GLY A 408 19.63 -5.18 -59.06
N ASP A 409 18.40 -5.44 -58.59
CA ASP A 409 17.41 -4.40 -58.28
C ASP A 409 17.69 -3.75 -56.90
N HIS A 410 18.51 -2.69 -56.88
CA HIS A 410 18.89 -2.01 -55.63
C HIS A 410 17.71 -1.41 -54.86
N GLU A 411 16.69 -0.89 -55.55
CA GLU A 411 15.53 -0.24 -54.93
C GLU A 411 14.71 -1.22 -54.07
N LYS A 412 14.33 -2.38 -54.65
CA LYS A 412 13.62 -3.45 -53.93
C LYS A 412 14.40 -3.98 -52.73
N LYS A 413 15.73 -4.01 -52.83
CA LYS A 413 16.60 -4.39 -51.71
C LYS A 413 16.46 -3.40 -50.54
N LEU A 414 16.46 -2.09 -50.78
CA LEU A 414 16.29 -1.08 -49.74
C LEU A 414 14.91 -1.18 -49.08
N GLU A 415 13.85 -1.36 -49.88
CA GLU A 415 12.49 -1.55 -49.36
C GLU A 415 12.40 -2.75 -48.40
N HIS A 416 12.97 -3.89 -48.78
CA HIS A 416 12.98 -5.07 -47.90
C HIS A 416 13.80 -4.86 -46.61
N TRP A 417 14.86 -4.06 -46.65
CA TRP A 417 15.62 -3.69 -45.45
C TRP A 417 14.82 -2.78 -44.51
N ASP A 418 14.10 -1.80 -45.04
CA ASP A 418 13.24 -0.91 -44.26
C ASP A 418 12.08 -1.66 -43.61
N ILE A 419 11.44 -2.57 -44.34
CA ILE A 419 10.38 -3.43 -43.80
C ILE A 419 10.94 -4.31 -42.68
N LYS A 420 12.12 -4.92 -42.89
CA LYS A 420 12.81 -5.71 -41.87
C LYS A 420 13.11 -4.90 -40.60
N ALA A 421 13.54 -3.64 -40.76
CA ALA A 421 13.83 -2.74 -39.64
C ALA A 421 12.56 -2.31 -38.88
N ARG A 422 11.42 -2.14 -39.58
CA ARG A 422 10.10 -1.92 -38.96
C ARG A 422 9.65 -3.15 -38.16
N LEU A 423 9.68 -4.33 -38.76
CA LEU A 423 9.31 -5.59 -38.09
C LEU A 423 10.17 -5.85 -36.84
N ARG A 424 11.48 -5.56 -36.89
CA ARG A 424 12.35 -5.67 -35.70
C ARG A 424 11.92 -4.75 -34.57
N ARG A 425 11.54 -3.50 -34.88
CA ARG A 425 11.02 -2.55 -33.87
C ARG A 425 9.68 -3.02 -33.31
N ASP A 426 8.81 -3.56 -34.14
CA ASP A 426 7.51 -4.07 -33.71
C ASP A 426 7.65 -5.29 -32.78
N ILE A 427 8.60 -6.19 -33.06
CA ILE A 427 8.94 -7.32 -32.18
C ILE A 427 9.45 -6.81 -30.83
N LEU A 428 10.40 -5.87 -30.81
CA LEU A 428 10.92 -5.30 -29.57
C LEU A 428 9.84 -4.58 -28.77
N ASN A 429 8.99 -3.79 -29.43
CA ASN A 429 7.86 -3.12 -28.80
C ASN A 429 6.83 -4.12 -28.24
N ALA A 430 6.61 -5.25 -28.93
CA ALA A 430 5.72 -6.30 -28.46
C ALA A 430 6.30 -7.05 -27.26
N GLN A 431 7.62 -7.27 -27.22
CA GLN A 431 8.33 -7.85 -26.08
C GLN A 431 8.32 -6.91 -24.85
N GLN A 432 8.45 -5.59 -25.06
CA GLN A 432 8.40 -4.60 -24.00
C GLN A 432 6.99 -4.33 -23.47
N LYS A 433 5.94 -4.48 -24.31
CA LYS A 433 4.55 -4.26 -23.89
C LYS A 433 4.07 -5.41 -23.00
N ASN A 434 4.17 -5.17 -21.69
CA ASN A 434 3.52 -5.87 -20.57
C ASN A 434 3.43 -7.40 -20.71
N PRO A 435 4.46 -8.15 -20.28
CA PRO A 435 4.39 -9.60 -20.13
C PRO A 435 3.41 -10.03 -19.02
N GLU A 436 3.09 -9.16 -18.06
CA GLU A 436 2.25 -9.47 -16.90
C GLU A 436 0.82 -9.97 -17.23
N PRO A 437 -0.03 -9.26 -18.01
CA PRO A 437 -1.36 -9.75 -18.35
C PRO A 437 -1.31 -11.05 -19.16
N ALA A 438 -0.31 -11.23 -20.02
CA ALA A 438 -0.13 -12.48 -20.76
C ALA A 438 0.29 -13.62 -19.82
N ARG A 439 1.16 -13.36 -18.85
CA ARG A 439 1.57 -14.31 -17.81
C ARG A 439 0.39 -14.73 -16.94
N ILE A 440 -0.39 -13.77 -16.44
CA ILE A 440 -1.60 -14.03 -15.65
C ILE A 440 -2.64 -14.79 -16.49
N ALA A 441 -2.82 -14.46 -17.77
CA ALA A 441 -3.74 -15.19 -18.65
C ALA A 441 -3.27 -16.63 -18.91
N LYS A 442 -1.96 -16.87 -19.05
CA LYS A 442 -1.38 -18.21 -19.18
C LYS A 442 -1.58 -19.03 -17.90
N GLU A 443 -1.34 -18.42 -16.75
CA GLU A 443 -1.57 -19.06 -15.44
C GLU A 443 -3.05 -19.45 -15.29
N LYS A 444 -3.97 -18.52 -15.57
CA LYS A 444 -5.42 -18.79 -15.56
C LYS A 444 -5.85 -19.86 -16.55
N LEU A 445 -5.23 -19.90 -17.73
CA LEU A 445 -5.51 -20.94 -18.71
C LEU A 445 -4.97 -22.30 -18.26
N ALA A 446 -3.82 -22.33 -17.57
CA ALA A 446 -3.24 -23.57 -17.05
C ALA A 446 -4.01 -24.12 -15.83
N THR A 447 -4.52 -23.25 -14.97
CA THR A 447 -5.35 -23.63 -13.82
C THR A 447 -6.82 -23.80 -14.17
N ASP A 448 -7.21 -23.51 -15.41
CA ASP A 448 -8.60 -23.37 -15.84
C ASP A 448 -9.41 -22.43 -14.91
N ASP A 449 -8.80 -21.35 -14.42
CA ASP A 449 -9.45 -20.37 -13.55
C ASP A 449 -10.09 -19.23 -14.36
N HIS A 450 -11.33 -19.43 -14.80
CA HIS A 450 -12.09 -18.47 -15.60
C HIS A 450 -13.45 -18.15 -14.99
N PHE A 451 -13.94 -16.93 -15.24
CA PHE A 451 -15.20 -16.43 -14.69
C PHE A 451 -16.39 -17.36 -14.98
N ALA A 452 -16.38 -18.05 -16.13
CA ALA A 452 -17.41 -18.99 -16.52
C ALA A 452 -17.43 -20.23 -15.61
N ALA A 453 -16.27 -20.74 -15.20
CA ALA A 453 -16.13 -21.87 -14.29
C ALA A 453 -16.68 -21.52 -12.89
N HIS A 454 -16.37 -20.32 -12.38
CA HIS A 454 -16.89 -19.87 -11.08
C HIS A 454 -18.43 -19.87 -11.01
N HIS A 455 -19.14 -19.52 -12.08
CA HIS A 455 -20.60 -19.52 -12.07
C HIS A 455 -21.25 -20.89 -11.87
N ILE A 456 -20.49 -21.98 -12.01
CA ILE A 456 -20.94 -23.36 -11.84
C ILE A 456 -20.69 -23.83 -10.41
N LEU A 457 -19.75 -23.20 -9.70
CA LEU A 457 -19.37 -23.57 -8.35
C LEU A 457 -20.50 -23.30 -7.33
N PRO A 458 -20.65 -24.17 -6.32
CA PRO A 458 -21.50 -23.90 -5.17
C PRO A 458 -21.10 -22.60 -4.46
N ARG A 459 -22.08 -21.89 -3.89
CA ARG A 459 -21.85 -20.61 -3.20
C ARG A 459 -20.79 -20.66 -2.10
N HIS A 460 -20.68 -21.76 -1.37
CA HIS A 460 -19.67 -21.90 -0.31
C HIS A 460 -18.24 -22.00 -0.86
N LEU A 461 -18.06 -22.51 -2.09
CA LEU A 461 -16.77 -22.53 -2.79
C LEU A 461 -16.44 -21.20 -3.48
N LEU A 462 -17.39 -20.27 -3.59
CA LEU A 462 -17.16 -18.94 -4.14
C LEU A 462 -16.60 -17.91 -3.16
N ILE A 463 -16.74 -18.13 -1.84
CA ILE A 463 -16.30 -17.16 -0.83
C ILE A 463 -14.77 -17.26 -0.67
N PRO A 464 -13.95 -16.31 -1.13
CA PRO A 464 -12.50 -16.43 -1.04
C PRO A 464 -12.08 -16.71 0.41
N LEU A 465 -11.16 -17.66 0.59
CA LEU A 465 -10.55 -17.86 1.90
C LEU A 465 -9.59 -16.68 2.18
N PRO A 466 -9.44 -16.28 3.45
CA PRO A 466 -8.44 -15.30 3.83
C PRO A 466 -7.04 -15.77 3.44
N SER A 467 -6.17 -14.82 3.08
CA SER A 467 -4.76 -15.10 2.77
C SER A 467 -4.09 -15.80 3.96
N PRO A 468 -3.29 -16.85 3.74
CA PRO A 468 -2.61 -17.53 4.83
C PRO A 468 -1.66 -16.56 5.55
N TYR A 469 -1.54 -16.72 6.86
CA TYR A 469 -0.59 -15.93 7.63
C TYR A 469 0.83 -16.41 7.36
N VAL A 470 1.74 -15.49 7.08
CA VAL A 470 3.14 -15.80 6.75
C VAL A 470 4.05 -15.05 7.71
N ALA A 471 5.11 -15.71 8.18
CA ALA A 471 6.15 -15.07 8.98
C ALA A 471 7.12 -14.26 8.10
N GLU A 472 7.34 -14.72 6.87
CA GLU A 472 8.08 -14.00 5.84
C GLU A 472 7.42 -12.65 5.51
N GLY A 473 8.25 -11.60 5.45
CA GLY A 473 7.79 -10.23 5.24
C GLY A 473 7.27 -9.53 6.51
N VAL A 474 7.32 -10.19 7.67
CA VAL A 474 7.12 -9.52 8.95
C VAL A 474 8.43 -8.83 9.36
N GLU A 475 8.36 -7.51 9.53
CA GLU A 475 9.48 -6.68 9.94
C GLU A 475 9.17 -6.03 11.29
N ILE A 476 10.09 -6.15 12.26
CA ILE A 476 10.02 -5.45 13.54
C ILE A 476 11.13 -4.43 13.61
N GLN A 477 10.73 -3.16 13.69
CA GLN A 477 11.64 -2.03 13.84
C GLN A 477 11.72 -1.61 15.30
N TRP A 478 12.86 -1.84 15.95
CA TRP A 478 13.07 -1.58 17.37
C TRP A 478 13.65 -0.20 17.65
N ALA A 479 13.15 0.49 18.66
CA ALA A 479 13.81 1.69 19.17
C ALA A 479 15.13 1.36 19.89
N ASP A 480 15.21 0.19 20.53
CA ASP A 480 16.40 -0.35 21.19
C ASP A 480 16.53 -1.84 20.81
N MET A 481 17.60 -2.20 20.09
CA MET A 481 17.79 -3.58 19.58
C MET A 481 17.94 -4.62 20.70
N LEU A 482 18.40 -4.21 21.89
CA LEU A 482 18.50 -5.09 23.04
C LEU A 482 17.12 -5.60 23.50
N ASP A 483 16.05 -4.89 23.16
CA ASP A 483 14.69 -5.35 23.47
C ASP A 483 14.29 -6.60 22.66
N GLY A 484 14.86 -6.79 21.48
CA GLY A 484 14.68 -8.02 20.70
C GLY A 484 15.33 -9.25 21.34
N GLU A 485 16.40 -9.05 22.14
CA GLU A 485 17.18 -10.14 22.73
C GLU A 485 16.42 -10.89 23.84
N TYR A 486 15.43 -10.26 24.49
CA TYR A 486 14.59 -10.92 25.51
C TYR A 486 13.87 -12.18 24.98
N ALA A 487 13.68 -12.28 23.68
CA ALA A 487 13.00 -13.40 23.04
C ALA A 487 13.85 -14.09 21.96
N LYS A 488 15.19 -13.98 22.05
CA LYS A 488 16.15 -14.46 21.04
C LYS A 488 15.87 -15.88 20.54
N ASP A 489 15.50 -16.79 21.44
CA ASP A 489 15.28 -18.21 21.10
C ASP A 489 13.83 -18.53 20.69
N MET A 490 12.94 -17.54 20.70
CA MET A 490 11.50 -17.70 20.43
C MET A 490 11.05 -17.06 19.11
N TRP A 491 11.91 -16.28 18.44
CA TRP A 491 11.57 -15.64 17.18
C TRP A 491 11.52 -16.68 16.05
N PRO A 492 10.47 -16.66 15.19
CA PRO A 492 10.51 -17.37 13.92
C PRO A 492 11.68 -16.86 13.06
N VAL A 493 12.32 -17.77 12.32
CA VAL A 493 13.56 -17.50 11.58
C VAL A 493 13.35 -16.45 10.47
N GLU A 494 12.13 -16.36 9.94
CA GLU A 494 11.76 -15.50 8.83
C GLU A 494 11.48 -14.04 9.26
N VAL A 495 11.41 -13.76 10.56
CA VAL A 495 11.11 -12.42 11.07
C VAL A 495 12.34 -11.53 10.98
N GLN A 496 12.20 -10.39 10.30
CA GLN A 496 13.28 -9.43 10.14
C GLN A 496 13.27 -8.41 11.28
N HIS A 497 14.43 -8.20 11.89
CA HIS A 497 14.62 -7.20 12.93
C HIS A 497 15.48 -6.06 12.41
N THR A 498 14.96 -4.84 12.48
CA THR A 498 15.62 -3.61 12.02
C THR A 498 15.65 -2.58 13.15
N THR A 499 16.56 -1.61 13.08
CA THR A 499 16.52 -0.43 13.96
C THR A 499 15.49 0.58 13.44
N LEU A 500 14.71 1.15 14.34
CA LEU A 500 13.73 2.18 14.03
C LEU A 500 14.45 3.51 13.72
N PRO A 501 14.17 4.17 12.58
CA PRO A 501 14.94 5.34 12.11
C PRO A 501 14.74 6.62 12.94
N LEU A 502 14.00 6.57 14.05
CA LEU A 502 13.93 7.66 15.04
C LEU A 502 15.32 8.08 15.53
N THR A 503 16.21 7.11 15.68
CA THR A 503 17.57 7.37 16.18
C THR A 503 18.41 8.07 15.14
N GLU A 504 18.21 7.78 13.85
CA GLU A 504 19.03 8.35 12.76
C GLU A 504 18.84 9.86 12.64
N GLN A 505 17.60 10.35 12.75
CA GLN A 505 17.35 11.80 12.75
C GLN A 505 17.91 12.48 14.01
N ILE A 506 17.83 11.83 15.18
CA ILE A 506 18.41 12.37 16.41
C ILE A 506 19.94 12.39 16.33
N THR A 507 20.58 11.37 15.72
CA THR A 507 22.04 11.33 15.55
C THR A 507 22.53 12.23 14.42
N GLN A 508 21.74 12.44 13.37
CA GLN A 508 22.03 13.48 12.37
C GLN A 508 21.91 14.87 12.98
N THR A 509 21.01 15.06 13.95
CA THR A 509 21.06 16.20 14.87
C THR A 509 21.96 15.90 16.06
N THR A 510 23.20 15.45 15.83
CA THR A 510 24.21 15.61 16.88
C THR A 510 24.17 17.10 17.23
N PRO A 511 23.91 17.49 18.49
CA PRO A 511 23.88 18.90 18.83
C PRO A 511 25.23 19.45 18.40
N MET A 512 25.22 20.31 17.38
CA MET A 512 26.42 21.02 16.94
C MET A 512 27.07 21.56 18.20
N ARG A 513 28.39 21.45 18.27
CA ARG A 513 29.09 22.10 19.38
C ARG A 513 28.67 23.58 19.39
N PRO A 514 28.58 24.23 20.56
CA PRO A 514 28.19 25.65 20.62
C PRO A 514 28.95 26.51 19.61
N ASP A 515 30.23 26.21 19.40
CA ASP A 515 31.10 26.88 18.43
C ASP A 515 30.65 26.63 16.97
N GLU A 516 30.36 25.37 16.60
CA GLU A 516 29.87 24.99 15.26
C GLU A 516 28.48 25.59 14.97
N TRP A 517 27.67 25.76 16.01
CA TRP A 517 26.36 26.39 15.92
C TRP A 517 26.46 27.91 15.67
N GLU A 518 27.40 28.58 16.33
CA GLU A 518 27.68 29.99 16.07
C GLU A 518 28.19 30.19 14.64
N ASP A 519 29.07 29.30 14.17
CA ASP A 519 29.58 29.33 12.78
C ASP A 519 28.46 29.14 11.75
N ALA A 520 27.54 28.18 11.98
CA ALA A 520 26.39 27.96 11.11
C ALA A 520 25.44 29.17 11.07
N ILE A 521 25.20 29.82 12.22
CA ILE A 521 24.43 31.07 12.28
C ILE A 521 25.15 32.19 11.51
N GLU A 522 26.48 32.28 11.62
CA GLU A 522 27.29 33.29 10.94
C GLU A 522 27.21 33.10 9.41
N GLU A 523 27.26 31.85 8.93
CA GLU A 523 27.13 31.49 7.52
C GLU A 523 25.72 31.81 6.98
N ASP A 524 24.66 31.40 7.68
CA ASP A 524 23.27 31.75 7.32
C ASP A 524 23.06 33.27 7.33
N ARG A 525 23.68 33.98 8.29
CA ARG A 525 23.65 35.44 8.35
C ARG A 525 24.31 36.07 7.13
N GLN A 526 25.43 35.54 6.68
CA GLN A 526 26.11 36.00 5.45
C GLN A 526 25.22 35.72 4.23
N ALA A 527 24.66 34.53 4.10
CA ALA A 527 23.79 34.17 2.97
C ALA A 527 22.53 35.05 2.88
N VAL A 528 21.84 35.29 4.01
CA VAL A 528 20.67 36.19 4.06
C VAL A 528 21.07 37.62 3.72
N PHE A 529 22.24 38.06 4.18
CA PHE A 529 22.76 39.38 3.87
C PHE A 529 23.12 39.53 2.39
N GLU A 530 23.76 38.54 1.78
CA GLU A 530 24.10 38.51 0.35
C GLU A 530 22.85 38.48 -0.54
N ASP A 531 21.85 37.65 -0.24
CA ASP A 531 20.58 37.64 -0.98
C ASP A 531 19.84 38.97 -0.87
N TRP A 532 19.86 39.58 0.32
CA TRP A 532 19.32 40.92 0.51
C TRP A 532 20.10 41.97 -0.30
N LEU A 533 21.44 41.90 -0.33
CA LEU A 533 22.29 42.81 -1.11
C LEU A 533 21.99 42.68 -2.59
N LYS A 534 21.89 41.44 -3.10
CA LYS A 534 21.55 41.14 -4.50
C LYS A 534 20.17 41.67 -4.88
N LYS A 535 19.17 41.52 -4.00
CA LYS A 535 17.82 42.10 -4.20
C LYS A 535 17.84 43.62 -4.16
N TYR A 536 18.68 44.20 -3.32
CA TYR A 536 18.86 45.66 -3.23
C TYR A 536 19.53 46.21 -4.49
N GLU A 537 20.60 45.58 -4.97
CA GLU A 537 21.29 45.90 -6.22
C GLU A 537 20.34 45.78 -7.40
N ALA A 538 19.63 44.66 -7.56
CA ALA A 538 18.65 44.47 -8.63
C ALA A 538 17.51 45.53 -8.62
N ARG A 539 17.14 46.06 -7.44
CA ARG A 539 16.16 47.16 -7.34
C ARG A 539 16.77 48.52 -7.65
N ASN A 540 18.07 48.70 -7.48
CA ASN A 540 18.75 49.99 -7.67
C ASN A 540 19.58 50.06 -8.95
N GLU A 541 19.72 48.95 -9.67
CA GLU A 541 20.24 48.95 -11.02
C GLU A 541 19.43 49.95 -11.84
N PRO A 542 20.10 50.93 -12.48
CA PRO A 542 19.43 51.92 -13.29
C PRO A 542 18.67 51.17 -14.38
N GLY A 543 17.38 51.45 -14.51
CA GLY A 543 16.58 50.80 -15.55
C GLY A 543 17.18 51.06 -16.93
N PRO A 544 16.92 50.22 -17.95
CA PRO A 544 17.49 50.39 -19.29
C PRO A 544 17.24 51.79 -19.89
N LYS A 545 16.18 52.47 -19.46
CA LYS A 545 15.90 53.87 -19.82
C LYS A 545 16.89 54.88 -19.19
N GLU A 546 17.25 54.69 -17.92
CA GLU A 546 18.21 55.54 -17.22
C GLU A 546 19.64 55.30 -17.72
N ILE A 547 19.99 54.05 -18.02
CA ILE A 547 21.26 53.70 -18.69
C ILE A 547 21.36 54.41 -20.04
N ALA A 548 20.33 54.31 -20.88
CA ALA A 548 20.28 55.00 -22.17
C ALA A 548 20.34 56.53 -22.02
N GLU A 549 19.74 57.10 -20.98
CA GLU A 549 19.84 58.54 -20.70
C GLU A 549 21.24 58.95 -20.23
N MET A 550 21.89 58.15 -19.38
CA MET A 550 23.27 58.38 -18.96
C MET A 550 24.24 58.28 -20.14
N GLU A 551 24.06 57.32 -21.04
CA GLU A 551 24.85 57.22 -22.27
C GLU A 551 24.63 58.42 -23.19
N ARG A 552 23.38 58.90 -23.35
CA ARG A 552 23.10 60.14 -24.09
C ARG A 552 23.81 61.33 -23.47
N ARG A 553 23.79 61.46 -22.14
CA ARG A 553 24.51 62.53 -21.43
C ARG A 553 26.02 62.43 -21.62
N ARG A 554 26.61 61.23 -21.55
CA ARG A 554 28.04 61.00 -21.84
C ARG A 554 28.39 61.41 -23.27
N LYS A 555 27.59 61.02 -24.26
CA LYS A 555 27.79 61.42 -25.67
C LYS A 555 27.74 62.93 -25.85
N ILE A 556 26.79 63.62 -25.20
CA ILE A 556 26.70 65.09 -25.25
C ILE A 556 27.94 65.75 -24.62
N VAL A 557 28.44 65.23 -23.50
CA VAL A 557 29.65 65.76 -22.85
C VAL A 557 30.89 65.54 -23.72
N GLU A 558 31.02 64.35 -24.33
CA GLU A 558 32.13 64.01 -25.22
C GLU A 558 32.10 64.85 -26.50
N GLU A 559 30.90 65.08 -27.08
CA GLU A 559 30.72 65.95 -28.23
C GLU A 559 31.06 67.42 -27.89
N LYS A 560 30.67 67.92 -26.70
CA LYS A 560 31.07 69.24 -26.21
C LYS A 560 32.59 69.35 -25.99
N GLN A 561 33.26 68.28 -25.56
CA GLN A 561 34.72 68.26 -25.46
C GLN A 561 35.40 68.30 -26.83
N LYS A 562 34.86 67.59 -27.83
CA LYS A 562 35.36 67.61 -29.22
C LYS A 562 35.14 68.96 -29.91
N ARG A 563 34.11 69.71 -29.52
CA ARG A 563 33.80 71.06 -30.04
C ARG A 563 34.54 72.20 -29.35
N LYS A 564 35.50 71.94 -28.44
CA LYS A 564 36.36 73.02 -27.93
C LYS A 564 37.16 73.60 -29.11
N PRO A 565 36.93 74.87 -29.50
CA PRO A 565 37.70 75.47 -30.58
C PRO A 565 39.18 75.42 -30.19
N LYS A 566 40.03 75.06 -31.16
CA LYS A 566 41.49 75.12 -31.03
C LYS A 566 41.88 76.59 -30.78
N GLY A 567 41.83 76.98 -29.52
CA GLY A 567 42.23 78.30 -29.06
C GLY A 567 43.71 78.49 -29.29
N LEU A 568 44.07 79.72 -29.66
CA LEU A 568 45.35 80.28 -30.08
C LEU A 568 46.52 80.14 -29.07
N PHE A 569 46.46 79.19 -28.12
CA PHE A 569 47.49 78.96 -27.10
C PHE A 569 48.55 77.94 -27.49
N GLN A 570 48.49 77.38 -28.71
CA GLN A 570 49.42 76.35 -29.19
C GLN A 570 50.82 76.89 -29.59
N TYR A 571 51.06 78.20 -29.49
CA TYR A 571 52.34 78.85 -29.87
C TYR A 571 53.11 79.48 -28.69
N LEU A 572 52.68 79.27 -27.44
CA LEU A 572 53.46 79.73 -26.29
C LEU A 572 54.41 78.62 -25.82
N PRO A 573 55.74 78.87 -25.75
CA PRO A 573 56.71 77.90 -25.26
C PRO A 573 56.41 77.57 -23.79
N VAL A 574 56.30 76.28 -23.50
CA VAL A 574 56.02 75.73 -22.17
C VAL A 574 57.17 76.11 -21.22
N PRO A 575 56.93 76.82 -20.10
CA PRO A 575 57.97 77.10 -19.12
C PRO A 575 58.43 75.79 -18.48
N LYS A 576 59.75 75.54 -18.51
CA LYS A 576 60.39 74.41 -17.81
C LYS A 576 60.06 74.50 -16.31
N ASN A 577 59.30 73.53 -15.82
CA ASN A 577 58.99 73.39 -14.39
C ASN A 577 60.28 73.14 -13.59
N LEU A 578 60.69 74.13 -12.79
CA LEU A 578 61.92 74.12 -11.98
C LEU A 578 61.80 73.37 -10.64
N PHE A 579 60.68 72.68 -10.36
CA PHE A 579 60.38 72.10 -9.05
C PHE A 579 60.43 70.57 -8.96
N SER A 580 60.99 69.86 -9.95
CA SER A 580 61.06 68.39 -9.93
C SER A 580 62.21 67.78 -9.11
N ARG A 581 62.86 68.54 -8.20
CA ARG A 581 64.04 68.07 -7.44
C ARG A 581 63.83 67.67 -5.98
N ALA A 582 62.59 67.53 -5.48
CA ALA A 582 62.34 67.22 -4.07
C ALA A 582 61.53 65.93 -3.82
N ARG A 583 61.88 64.81 -4.46
CA ARG A 583 61.34 63.48 -4.14
C ARG A 583 62.42 62.39 -4.08
N ALA A 584 63.54 62.71 -3.44
CA ALA A 584 64.52 61.73 -2.98
C ALA A 584 64.95 62.12 -1.56
N MET A 585 64.09 61.82 -0.59
CA MET A 585 64.36 61.65 0.85
C MET A 585 63.02 61.68 1.59
N VAL A 586 62.44 60.50 1.83
CA VAL A 586 61.90 59.96 3.11
C VAL A 586 61.57 58.49 2.85
#